data_AF-A0A6P2FSU7-F1
#
_entry.id   AF-A0A6P2FSU7-F1
#
_cell.length_a   1.000
_cell.length_b   1.000
_cell.length_c   1.000
_cell.angle_alpha   90.00
_cell.angle_beta   90.00
_cell.angle_gamma   90.00
#
_symmetry.space_group_name_H-M   'P 1'
#
loop_
_entity.id
_entity.type
_entity.pdbx_description
1 polymer ?
#
loop_
_entity_poly.entity_id
_entity_poly.type
_entity_poly.pdbx_seq_one_letter_code
_entity_poly.pdbx_strand_id
1 'polypeptide(L)'
;MDLPEKLSGQVLTPLERNDALLDPARLSDMAEEAAHDLMAEGESSNTRASYRTAMRYWAAWFGARYGRQMDLPVPVPVVVQFIVDHAERSTKAGLVCQLPPEIDAALVKGGFKGRLGAPALNTLMHRISVLSMAHYLAKEPNPCIDSAVKALLSKTRKAYAKRNATPHKQRALTKEPLEAVLDTCDDSLKGKRDRALLLFAWSSGGRRRSEVSEAVFENLRRADEGGYLYTLADSKTNHTGKVKAEDVKPVVGMAAEAMEAWLRVGRDSCKTQQKQA
;
A
#
# COMPACT_ATOMS: atom_id res chain seq x y z
N MET A 1 19.47 -5.24 41.50
CA MET A 1 19.03 -6.43 40.74
C MET A 1 20.28 -6.90 40.03
N ASP A 2 21.04 -7.78 40.71
CA ASP A 2 22.35 -8.25 40.28
C ASP A 2 22.25 -9.06 38.99
N LEU A 3 23.08 -8.72 38.02
CA LEU A 3 23.35 -9.57 36.87
C LEU A 3 24.12 -10.81 37.36
N PRO A 4 23.74 -12.03 36.95
CA PRO A 4 24.38 -13.24 37.44
C PRO A 4 25.86 -13.32 37.03
N GLU A 5 26.70 -13.55 38.04
CA GLU A 5 28.16 -13.61 38.08
C GLU A 5 28.75 -14.85 37.36
N LYS A 6 28.18 -15.26 36.22
CA LYS A 6 28.66 -16.40 35.41
C LYS A 6 28.63 -16.11 33.91
N LEU A 7 29.39 -15.10 33.50
CA LEU A 7 29.96 -14.98 32.15
C LEU A 7 31.48 -14.73 32.23
N SER A 8 32.13 -15.27 33.26
CA SER A 8 33.59 -15.34 33.30
C SER A 8 34.05 -16.51 32.44
N GLY A 9 34.75 -16.20 31.34
CA GLY A 9 35.77 -17.13 30.84
C GLY A 9 35.82 -17.42 29.34
N GLN A 10 34.91 -16.93 28.51
CA GLN A 10 35.12 -16.88 27.06
C GLN A 10 34.61 -15.55 26.52
N VAL A 11 35.31 -14.47 26.88
CA VAL A 11 35.25 -13.25 26.06
C VAL A 11 35.84 -13.65 24.72
N LEU A 12 35.02 -13.68 23.67
CA LEU A 12 35.51 -13.84 22.31
C LEU A 12 36.52 -12.73 22.07
N THR A 13 37.81 -13.10 22.02
CA THR A 13 38.87 -12.18 21.63
C THR A 13 38.52 -11.62 20.26
N PRO A 14 38.62 -10.31 20.03
CA PRO A 14 38.49 -9.76 18.69
C PRO A 14 39.42 -10.55 17.76
N LEU A 15 38.85 -11.14 16.72
CA LEU A 15 39.59 -11.89 15.71
C LEU A 15 40.73 -11.01 15.19
N GLU A 16 41.91 -11.58 14.92
CA GLU A 16 42.96 -10.87 14.20
C GLU A 16 42.38 -10.46 12.83
N ARG A 17 42.09 -9.17 12.68
CA ARG A 17 41.39 -8.63 11.52
C ARG A 17 42.17 -7.44 10.99
N ASN A 18 42.29 -7.39 9.67
CA ASN A 18 42.89 -6.30 8.92
C ASN A 18 41.95 -5.08 8.80
N ASP A 19 40.71 -5.21 9.26
CA ASP A 19 39.67 -4.19 9.16
C ASP A 19 39.51 -3.42 10.47
N ALA A 20 39.23 -2.11 10.36
CA ALA A 20 39.00 -1.24 11.51
C ALA A 20 37.79 -1.70 12.33
N LEU A 21 37.93 -1.65 13.67
CA LEU A 21 36.83 -1.94 14.59
C LEU A 21 35.71 -0.89 14.43
N LEU A 22 34.46 -1.34 14.52
CA LEU A 22 33.28 -0.47 14.47
C LEU A 22 33.15 0.35 15.76
N ASP A 23 32.72 1.61 15.62
CA ASP A 23 32.37 2.48 16.74
C ASP A 23 30.91 2.24 17.15
N PRO A 24 30.61 1.83 18.40
CA PRO A 24 29.23 1.63 18.87
C PRO A 24 28.32 2.87 18.76
N ALA A 25 28.90 4.07 18.65
CA ALA A 25 28.15 5.32 18.50
C ALA A 25 27.90 5.71 17.03
N ARG A 26 28.45 4.98 16.05
CA ARG A 26 28.40 5.35 14.62
C ARG A 26 28.22 4.13 13.70
N LEU A 27 27.40 4.29 12.67
CA LEU A 27 27.37 3.33 11.58
C LEU A 27 28.53 3.64 10.62
N SER A 28 29.12 2.62 10.01
CA SER A 28 29.97 2.80 8.84
C SER A 28 29.10 3.12 7.61
N ASP A 29 29.66 3.79 6.60
CA ASP A 29 28.93 4.13 5.38
C ASP A 29 28.28 2.90 4.72
N MET A 30 29.02 1.78 4.68
CA MET A 30 28.51 0.50 4.18
C MET A 30 27.35 -0.05 5.04
N ALA A 31 27.40 0.14 6.37
CA ALA A 31 26.31 -0.29 7.25
C ALA A 31 25.08 0.62 7.12
N GLU A 32 25.26 1.91 6.88
CA GLU A 32 24.14 2.82 6.58
C GLU A 32 23.48 2.46 5.24
N GLU A 33 24.27 2.20 4.20
CA GLU A 33 23.77 1.76 2.89
C GLU A 33 23.04 0.42 2.97
N ALA A 34 23.65 -0.58 3.61
CA ALA A 34 23.02 -1.89 3.81
C ALA A 34 21.73 -1.79 4.67
N ALA A 35 21.72 -0.94 5.70
CA ALA A 35 20.51 -0.71 6.49
C ALA A 35 19.40 -0.05 5.67
N HIS A 36 19.75 0.90 4.80
CA HIS A 36 18.81 1.52 3.87
C HIS A 36 18.23 0.48 2.89
N ASP A 37 19.07 -0.39 2.33
CA ASP A 37 18.63 -1.44 1.40
C ASP A 37 17.70 -2.47 2.08
N LEU A 38 18.03 -2.88 3.30
CA LEU A 38 17.17 -3.76 4.11
C LEU A 38 15.82 -3.11 4.43
N MET A 39 15.81 -1.80 4.72
CA MET A 39 14.56 -1.06 4.90
C MET A 39 13.77 -0.96 3.59
N ALA A 40 14.44 -0.73 2.47
CA ALA A 40 13.82 -0.64 1.15
C ALA A 40 13.24 -1.99 0.67
N GLU A 41 13.87 -3.11 1.03
CA GLU A 41 13.36 -4.46 0.77
C GLU A 41 12.04 -4.73 1.51
N GLY A 42 11.90 -4.18 2.72
CA GLY A 42 10.65 -4.21 3.49
C GLY A 42 9.52 -3.36 2.89
N GLU A 43 9.79 -2.48 1.92
CA GLU A 43 8.78 -1.61 1.31
C GLU A 43 8.11 -2.25 0.07
N SER A 44 6.79 -2.41 0.16
CA SER A 44 6.00 -2.90 -0.99
C SER A 44 6.20 -2.03 -2.25
N SER A 45 6.19 -2.65 -3.43
CA SER A 45 6.30 -1.97 -4.74
C SER A 45 5.24 -0.86 -4.89
N ASN A 46 4.04 -1.09 -4.37
CA ASN A 46 2.95 -0.12 -4.33
C ASN A 46 3.28 1.11 -3.47
N THR A 47 3.92 0.93 -2.31
CA THR A 47 4.38 2.05 -1.46
C THR A 47 5.39 2.89 -2.21
N ARG A 48 6.41 2.26 -2.81
CA ARG A 48 7.45 2.94 -3.60
C ARG A 48 6.86 3.72 -4.78
N ALA A 49 5.92 3.12 -5.52
CA ALA A 49 5.24 3.79 -6.63
C ALA A 49 4.39 4.99 -6.15
N SER A 50 3.71 4.85 -5.02
CA SER A 50 2.91 5.92 -4.41
C SER A 50 3.79 7.09 -3.97
N TYR A 51 4.92 6.80 -3.31
CA TYR A 51 5.88 7.80 -2.86
C TYR A 51 6.51 8.54 -4.03
N ARG A 52 6.96 7.81 -5.06
CA ARG A 52 7.49 8.40 -6.30
C ARG A 52 6.48 9.34 -6.95
N THR A 53 5.22 8.92 -7.04
CA THR A 53 4.15 9.74 -7.64
C THR A 53 3.90 11.01 -6.82
N ALA A 54 3.88 10.91 -5.49
CA ALA A 54 3.71 12.05 -4.61
C ALA A 54 4.91 13.03 -4.68
N MET A 55 6.15 12.53 -4.71
CA MET A 55 7.34 13.38 -4.86
C MET A 55 7.42 14.04 -6.22
N ARG A 56 7.03 13.33 -7.30
CA ARG A 56 6.90 13.91 -8.64
C ARG A 56 5.88 15.06 -8.65
N TYR A 57 4.78 14.91 -7.93
CA TYR A 57 3.81 15.99 -7.77
C TYR A 57 4.38 17.19 -7.00
N TRP A 58 5.08 16.94 -5.88
CA TRP A 58 5.72 18.00 -5.10
C TRP A 58 6.67 18.83 -5.91
N ALA A 59 7.60 18.19 -6.65
CA ALA A 59 8.55 18.88 -7.51
C ALA A 59 7.84 19.73 -8.59
N ALA A 60 6.80 19.18 -9.23
CA ALA A 60 6.06 19.89 -10.26
C ALA A 60 5.27 21.10 -9.73
N TRP A 61 4.53 20.92 -8.62
CA TRP A 61 3.81 22.02 -7.99
C TRP A 61 4.79 23.09 -7.48
N PHE A 62 5.89 22.69 -6.85
CA PHE A 62 6.88 23.64 -6.35
C PHE A 62 7.52 24.44 -7.48
N GLY A 63 7.93 23.76 -8.57
CA GLY A 63 8.45 24.42 -9.76
C GLY A 63 7.46 25.40 -10.39
N ALA A 64 6.19 25.01 -10.50
CA ALA A 64 5.16 25.90 -11.03
C ALA A 64 4.84 27.08 -10.10
N ARG A 65 4.93 26.90 -8.77
CA ARG A 65 4.56 27.91 -7.78
C ARG A 65 5.69 28.89 -7.47
N TYR A 66 6.93 28.42 -7.45
CA TYR A 66 8.11 29.19 -7.04
C TYR A 66 9.13 29.42 -8.16
N GLY A 67 8.92 28.86 -9.35
CA GLY A 67 9.79 29.07 -10.51
C GLY A 67 11.19 28.46 -10.39
N ARG A 68 11.41 27.53 -9.44
CA ARG A 68 12.71 26.90 -9.19
C ARG A 68 12.55 25.43 -8.79
N GLN A 69 13.62 24.66 -8.84
CA GLN A 69 13.61 23.26 -8.39
C GLN A 69 13.46 23.16 -6.87
N MET A 70 12.84 22.07 -6.42
CA MET A 70 12.61 21.80 -5.01
C MET A 70 13.82 21.10 -4.41
N ASP A 71 14.36 21.69 -3.35
CA ASP A 71 15.43 21.10 -2.54
C ASP A 71 14.94 20.87 -1.11
N LEU A 72 15.57 19.92 -0.42
CA LEU A 72 15.36 19.68 0.99
C LEU A 72 16.42 20.41 1.82
N PRO A 73 16.09 20.91 3.02
CA PRO A 73 14.74 20.93 3.60
C PRO A 73 13.86 22.02 2.95
N VAL A 74 12.57 21.72 2.75
CA VAL A 74 11.63 22.77 2.32
C VAL A 74 11.27 23.65 3.52
N PRO A 75 11.15 24.98 3.36
CA PRO A 75 10.72 25.86 4.45
C PRO A 75 9.28 25.56 4.93
N VAL A 76 9.02 25.77 6.22
CA VAL A 76 7.66 25.63 6.81
C VAL A 76 6.58 26.40 6.03
N PRO A 77 6.79 27.66 5.58
CA PRO A 77 5.81 28.37 4.77
C PRO A 77 5.43 27.67 3.46
N VAL A 78 6.33 26.90 2.85
CA VAL A 78 6.05 26.11 1.64
C VAL A 78 5.03 25.01 1.94
N VAL A 79 5.17 24.34 3.08
CA VAL A 79 4.21 23.31 3.50
C VAL A 79 2.84 23.92 3.80
N VAL A 80 2.81 25.08 4.45
CA VAL A 80 1.56 25.83 4.70
C VAL A 80 0.91 26.24 3.38
N GLN A 81 1.67 26.80 2.45
CA GLN A 81 1.18 27.18 1.12
C GLN A 81 0.62 25.96 0.37
N PHE A 82 1.31 24.82 0.43
CA PHE A 82 0.83 23.58 -0.17
C PHE A 82 -0.53 23.17 0.41
N ILE A 83 -0.70 23.23 1.72
CA ILE A 83 -1.98 22.91 2.35
C ILE A 83 -3.06 23.88 1.87
N VAL A 84 -2.77 25.18 1.79
CA VAL A 84 -3.73 26.22 1.37
C VAL A 84 -4.11 26.11 -0.11
N ASP A 85 -3.17 25.75 -0.98
CA ASP A 85 -3.41 25.52 -2.40
C ASP A 85 -4.31 24.29 -2.64
N HIS A 86 -4.25 23.28 -1.78
CA HIS A 86 -4.90 21.98 -2.02
C HIS A 86 -6.08 21.67 -1.10
N ALA A 87 -6.22 22.35 0.03
CA ALA A 87 -7.36 22.17 0.92
C ALA A 87 -8.52 23.08 0.52
N GLU A 88 -9.71 22.50 0.46
CA GLU A 88 -10.94 23.25 0.29
C GLU A 88 -11.39 23.88 1.60
N ARG A 89 -11.69 25.17 1.55
CA ARG A 89 -12.34 25.90 2.64
C ARG A 89 -13.66 26.48 2.17
N SER A 90 -14.59 26.59 3.11
CA SER A 90 -15.87 27.24 2.88
C SER A 90 -15.71 28.75 2.86
N THR A 91 -16.29 29.40 1.88
CA THR A 91 -16.44 30.85 1.77
C THR A 91 -17.90 31.20 1.52
N LYS A 92 -18.24 32.49 1.55
CA LYS A 92 -19.60 32.95 1.21
C LYS A 92 -20.03 32.54 -0.21
N ALA A 93 -19.07 32.36 -1.13
CA ALA A 93 -19.31 31.99 -2.52
C ALA A 93 -19.23 30.47 -2.80
N GLY A 94 -18.98 29.64 -1.76
CA GLY A 94 -18.83 28.19 -1.91
C GLY A 94 -17.46 27.67 -1.47
N LEU A 95 -17.14 26.45 -1.89
CA LEU A 95 -15.85 25.82 -1.60
C LEU A 95 -14.78 26.32 -2.56
N VAL A 96 -13.64 26.74 -2.00
CA VAL A 96 -12.50 27.21 -2.78
C VAL A 96 -11.18 26.68 -2.21
N CYS A 97 -10.23 26.42 -3.09
CA CYS A 97 -8.82 26.25 -2.77
C CYS A 97 -8.03 27.48 -3.29
N GLN A 98 -6.71 27.56 -3.06
CA GLN A 98 -5.89 28.70 -3.51
C GLN A 98 -4.89 28.36 -4.62
N LEU A 99 -4.96 27.15 -5.17
CA LEU A 99 -4.14 26.81 -6.33
C LEU A 99 -4.56 27.71 -7.51
N PRO A 100 -3.65 28.48 -8.10
CA PRO A 100 -3.97 29.30 -9.27
C PRO A 100 -4.45 28.41 -10.44
N PRO A 101 -5.52 28.80 -11.15
CA PRO A 101 -6.10 27.98 -12.23
C PRO A 101 -5.09 27.59 -13.32
N GLU A 102 -4.16 28.48 -13.64
CA GLU A 102 -3.09 28.27 -14.61
C GLU A 102 -2.10 27.19 -14.16
N ILE A 103 -1.75 27.15 -12.87
CA ILE A 103 -0.91 26.10 -12.29
C ILE A 103 -1.68 24.79 -12.26
N ASP A 104 -2.95 24.81 -11.89
CA ASP A 104 -3.80 23.62 -11.88
C ASP A 104 -3.90 22.97 -13.27
N ALA A 105 -4.17 23.79 -14.30
CA ALA A 105 -4.20 23.37 -15.69
C ALA A 105 -2.85 22.82 -16.17
N ALA A 106 -1.73 23.46 -15.80
CA ALA A 106 -0.40 22.97 -16.13
C ALA A 106 -0.10 21.60 -15.47
N LEU A 107 -0.50 21.42 -14.21
CA LEU A 107 -0.32 20.15 -13.48
C LEU A 107 -1.15 19.02 -14.09
N VAL A 108 -2.36 19.30 -14.59
CA VAL A 108 -3.17 18.34 -15.34
C VAL A 108 -2.55 18.03 -16.69
N LYS A 109 -2.19 19.05 -17.47
CA LYS A 109 -1.57 18.90 -18.80
C LYS A 109 -0.25 18.12 -18.74
N GLY A 110 0.53 18.32 -17.68
CA GLY A 110 1.77 17.59 -17.43
C GLY A 110 1.60 16.18 -16.83
N GLY A 111 0.36 15.73 -16.60
CA GLY A 111 0.10 14.39 -16.05
C GLY A 111 0.48 14.21 -14.57
N PHE A 112 0.65 15.30 -13.83
CA PHE A 112 0.95 15.27 -12.38
C PHE A 112 -0.32 15.04 -11.54
N LYS A 113 -1.50 15.40 -12.07
CA LYS A 113 -2.82 15.09 -11.50
C LYS A 113 -3.83 14.84 -12.60
N GLY A 114 -4.89 14.08 -12.28
CA GLY A 114 -5.84 13.61 -13.30
C GLY A 114 -7.03 14.55 -13.60
N ARG A 115 -7.32 15.52 -12.73
CA ARG A 115 -8.51 16.41 -12.84
C ARG A 115 -8.22 17.76 -12.21
N LEU A 116 -8.82 18.82 -12.74
CA LEU A 116 -8.81 20.16 -12.14
C LEU A 116 -9.49 20.17 -10.76
N GLY A 117 -9.19 21.19 -9.95
CA GLY A 117 -9.73 21.41 -8.62
C GLY A 117 -8.93 20.74 -7.51
N ALA A 118 -9.36 20.97 -6.28
CA ALA A 118 -8.69 20.43 -5.10
C ALA A 118 -8.69 18.88 -5.10
N PRO A 119 -7.60 18.23 -4.68
CA PRO A 119 -7.61 16.79 -4.49
C PRO A 119 -8.46 16.39 -3.28
N ALA A 120 -8.83 15.11 -3.18
CA ALA A 120 -9.44 14.58 -1.97
C ALA A 120 -8.50 14.78 -0.75
N LEU A 121 -9.08 14.96 0.45
CA LEU A 121 -8.31 15.18 1.66
C LEU A 121 -7.26 14.09 1.89
N ASN A 122 -7.59 12.83 1.64
CA ASN A 122 -6.64 11.71 1.78
C ASN A 122 -5.43 11.85 0.85
N THR A 123 -5.62 12.37 -0.38
CA THR A 123 -4.51 12.62 -1.31
C THR A 123 -3.61 13.74 -0.81
N LEU A 124 -4.18 14.83 -0.28
CA LEU A 124 -3.40 15.88 0.38
C LEU A 124 -2.61 15.31 1.57
N MET A 125 -3.26 14.61 2.49
CA MET A 125 -2.61 14.01 3.66
C MET A 125 -1.51 13.03 3.27
N HIS A 126 -1.74 12.21 2.24
CA HIS A 126 -0.72 11.30 1.74
C HIS A 126 0.50 12.06 1.22
N ARG A 127 0.32 13.11 0.42
CA ARG A 127 1.43 13.93 -0.08
C ARG A 127 2.22 14.61 1.04
N ILE A 128 1.56 15.09 2.11
CA ILE A 128 2.24 15.60 3.30
C ILE A 128 3.05 14.49 3.98
N SER A 129 2.46 13.31 4.15
CA SER A 129 3.16 12.16 4.77
C SER A 129 4.40 11.75 3.98
N VAL A 130 4.32 11.76 2.64
CA VAL A 130 5.47 11.45 1.78
C VAL A 130 6.55 12.53 1.89
N LEU A 131 6.18 13.81 1.94
CA LEU A 131 7.16 14.88 2.16
C LEU A 131 7.86 14.73 3.52
N SER A 132 7.09 14.42 4.57
CA SER A 132 7.64 14.15 5.90
C SER A 132 8.63 12.98 5.87
N MET A 133 8.30 11.90 5.16
CA MET A 133 9.19 10.76 5.00
C MET A 133 10.44 11.13 4.20
N ALA A 134 10.32 11.95 3.15
CA ALA A 134 11.46 12.39 2.36
C ALA A 134 12.48 13.18 3.21
N HIS A 135 12.03 14.06 4.11
CA HIS A 135 12.94 14.77 5.04
C HIS A 135 13.57 13.81 6.06
N TYR A 136 12.79 12.85 6.56
CA TYR A 136 13.30 11.84 7.49
C TYR A 136 14.40 10.99 6.85
N LEU A 137 14.19 10.49 5.63
CA LEU A 137 15.18 9.70 4.88
C LEU A 137 16.40 10.53 4.50
N ALA A 138 16.22 11.81 4.19
CA ALA A 138 17.33 12.74 3.92
C ALA A 138 18.09 13.16 5.19
N LYS A 139 17.66 12.75 6.39
CA LYS A 139 18.20 13.20 7.69
C LYS A 139 18.17 14.74 7.85
N GLU A 140 17.20 15.40 7.22
CA GLU A 140 17.04 16.87 7.21
C GLU A 140 15.93 17.33 8.17
N PRO A 141 15.93 18.60 8.63
CA PRO A 141 14.86 19.17 9.44
C PRO A 141 13.49 19.00 8.77
N ASN A 142 12.55 18.36 9.47
CA ASN A 142 11.25 18.04 8.91
C ASN A 142 10.23 19.17 9.18
N PRO A 143 9.79 19.93 8.16
CA PRO A 143 8.83 21.01 8.34
C PRO A 143 7.40 20.51 8.62
N CYS A 144 7.09 19.26 8.32
CA CYS A 144 5.74 18.69 8.52
C CYS A 144 5.43 18.43 10.00
N ILE A 145 6.45 18.35 10.85
CA ILE A 145 6.27 18.17 12.30
C ILE A 145 6.16 19.49 13.07
N ASP A 146 6.30 20.62 12.38
CA ASP A 146 6.13 21.95 12.95
C ASP A 146 4.74 22.12 13.58
N SER A 147 4.69 22.86 14.70
CA SER A 147 3.47 23.06 15.49
C SER A 147 2.35 23.74 14.69
N ALA A 148 2.68 24.72 13.84
CA ALA A 148 1.71 25.45 13.02
C ALA A 148 1.16 24.54 11.91
N VAL A 149 2.00 23.73 11.27
CA VAL A 149 1.59 22.75 10.25
C VAL A 149 0.67 21.70 10.85
N LYS A 150 1.03 21.12 12.01
CA LYS A 150 0.19 20.15 12.72
C LYS A 150 -1.16 20.74 13.10
N ALA A 151 -1.17 21.97 13.62
CA ALA A 151 -2.41 22.67 13.98
C ALA A 151 -3.30 22.89 12.77
N LEU A 152 -2.74 23.36 11.65
CA LEU A 152 -3.47 23.58 10.40
C LEU A 152 -4.08 22.28 9.87
N LEU A 153 -3.30 21.20 9.75
CA LEU A 153 -3.79 19.90 9.28
C LEU A 153 -4.90 19.34 10.19
N SER A 154 -4.78 19.54 11.50
CA SER A 154 -5.81 19.14 12.46
C SER A 154 -7.13 19.90 12.24
N LYS A 155 -7.07 21.22 12.04
CA LYS A 155 -8.26 22.04 11.75
C LYS A 155 -8.85 21.72 10.38
N THR A 156 -8.02 21.48 9.36
CA THR A 156 -8.46 21.06 8.03
C THR A 156 -9.23 19.74 8.08
N ARG A 157 -8.71 18.72 8.77
CA ARG A 157 -9.43 17.44 8.97
C ARG A 157 -10.80 17.64 9.61
N LYS A 158 -10.86 18.45 10.67
CA LYS A 158 -12.13 18.77 11.35
C LYS A 158 -13.12 19.49 10.41
N ALA A 159 -12.64 20.41 9.57
CA ALA A 159 -13.48 21.15 8.63
C ALA A 159 -14.07 20.23 7.55
N TYR A 160 -13.28 19.31 6.98
CA TYR A 160 -13.78 18.31 6.03
C TYR A 160 -14.79 17.36 6.67
N ALA A 161 -14.53 16.89 7.90
CA ALA A 161 -15.46 16.03 8.63
C ALA A 161 -16.82 16.73 8.86
N LYS A 162 -16.81 18.01 9.27
CA LYS A 162 -18.04 18.81 9.44
C LYS A 162 -18.87 18.95 8.16
N ARG A 163 -18.23 18.85 6.99
CA ARG A 163 -18.90 18.91 5.68
C ARG A 163 -19.28 17.53 5.13
N ASN A 164 -19.12 16.46 5.90
CA ASN A 164 -19.28 15.08 5.45
C ASN A 164 -18.40 14.72 4.23
N ALA A 165 -17.30 15.45 4.01
CA ALA A 165 -16.33 15.19 2.95
C ALA A 165 -15.29 14.15 3.43
N THR A 166 -15.78 13.00 3.91
CA THR A 166 -14.98 11.89 4.42
C THR A 166 -14.82 10.80 3.35
N PRO A 167 -13.80 9.93 3.46
CA PRO A 167 -13.61 8.86 2.49
C PRO A 167 -14.86 7.97 2.40
N HIS A 168 -15.40 7.84 1.19
CA HIS A 168 -16.51 6.94 0.93
C HIS A 168 -16.04 5.49 1.10
N LYS A 169 -16.56 4.80 2.12
CA LYS A 169 -16.34 3.35 2.26
C LYS A 169 -17.31 2.63 1.33
N GLN A 170 -16.78 1.84 0.41
CA GLN A 170 -17.59 0.92 -0.36
C GLN A 170 -18.32 -0.01 0.62
N ARG A 171 -19.63 -0.18 0.43
CA ARG A 171 -20.40 -1.12 1.24
C ARG A 171 -19.88 -2.53 0.97
N ALA A 172 -19.83 -3.35 2.02
CA ALA A 172 -19.54 -4.76 1.84
C ALA A 172 -20.59 -5.36 0.89
N LEU A 173 -20.14 -6.17 -0.06
CA LEU A 173 -21.03 -6.93 -0.91
C LEU A 173 -21.88 -7.84 -0.02
N THR A 174 -23.20 -7.87 -0.20
CA THR A 174 -24.11 -8.80 0.50
C THR A 174 -24.40 -10.01 -0.38
N LYS A 175 -25.14 -10.98 0.17
CA LYS A 175 -25.41 -12.25 -0.51
C LYS A 175 -26.21 -12.05 -1.81
N GLU A 176 -27.30 -11.27 -1.77
CA GLU A 176 -28.22 -11.13 -2.90
C GLU A 176 -27.55 -10.46 -4.11
N PRO A 177 -26.78 -9.37 -3.96
CA PRO A 177 -26.00 -8.81 -5.06
C PRO A 177 -24.90 -9.75 -5.57
N LEU A 178 -24.30 -10.58 -4.70
CA LEU A 178 -23.35 -11.59 -5.16
C LEU A 178 -24.03 -12.65 -6.03
N GLU A 179 -25.18 -13.16 -5.60
CA GLU A 179 -25.97 -14.13 -6.38
C GLU A 179 -26.33 -13.57 -7.76
N ALA A 180 -26.80 -12.32 -7.82
CA ALA A 180 -27.09 -11.66 -9.08
C ALA A 180 -25.88 -11.57 -10.02
N VAL A 181 -24.66 -11.36 -9.49
CA VAL A 181 -23.43 -11.38 -10.31
C VAL A 181 -23.09 -12.80 -10.74
N LEU A 182 -23.23 -13.79 -9.86
CA LEU A 182 -22.96 -15.20 -10.16
C LEU A 182 -23.89 -15.76 -11.24
N ASP A 183 -25.11 -15.26 -11.33
CA ASP A 183 -26.09 -15.64 -12.37
C ASP A 183 -25.69 -15.14 -13.77
N THR A 184 -24.80 -14.14 -13.85
CA THR A 184 -24.23 -13.69 -15.13
C THR A 184 -23.06 -14.56 -15.61
N CYS A 185 -22.52 -15.43 -14.75
CA CYS A 185 -21.42 -16.33 -15.10
C CYS A 185 -21.95 -17.55 -15.86
N ASP A 186 -21.79 -17.54 -17.18
CA ASP A 186 -22.22 -18.61 -18.08
C ASP A 186 -21.30 -19.86 -18.04
N ASP A 187 -21.66 -20.87 -18.84
CA ASP A 187 -20.89 -22.12 -18.96
C ASP A 187 -19.62 -22.01 -19.81
N SER A 188 -19.31 -20.82 -20.31
CA SER A 188 -18.06 -20.57 -21.03
C SER A 188 -16.85 -20.73 -20.11
N LEU A 189 -15.66 -20.84 -20.71
CA LEU A 189 -14.41 -20.85 -19.94
C LEU A 189 -14.27 -19.62 -19.04
N LYS A 190 -14.68 -18.45 -19.53
CA LYS A 190 -14.64 -17.19 -18.77
C LYS A 190 -15.65 -17.22 -17.63
N GLY A 191 -16.88 -17.64 -17.89
CA GLY A 191 -17.92 -17.72 -16.87
C GLY A 191 -17.56 -18.69 -15.74
N LYS A 192 -17.05 -19.88 -16.05
CA LYS A 192 -16.58 -20.85 -15.04
C LYS A 192 -15.42 -20.32 -14.20
N ARG A 193 -14.45 -19.64 -14.82
CA ARG A 193 -13.34 -18.98 -14.12
C ARG A 193 -13.86 -17.89 -13.18
N ASP A 194 -14.69 -16.99 -13.70
CA ASP A 194 -15.16 -15.82 -12.95
C ASP A 194 -16.05 -16.24 -11.78
N ARG A 195 -16.90 -17.25 -11.97
CA ARG A 195 -17.68 -17.89 -10.89
C ARG A 195 -16.78 -18.47 -9.80
N ALA A 196 -15.75 -19.22 -10.18
CA ALA A 196 -14.80 -19.79 -9.22
C ALA A 196 -14.04 -18.71 -8.44
N LEU A 197 -13.58 -17.65 -9.12
CA LEU A 197 -12.86 -16.53 -8.51
C LEU A 197 -13.73 -15.74 -7.52
N LEU A 198 -14.98 -15.43 -7.89
CA LEU A 198 -15.92 -14.69 -7.04
C LEU A 198 -16.26 -15.48 -5.78
N LEU A 199 -16.59 -16.76 -5.93
CA LEU A 199 -16.92 -17.64 -4.80
C LEU A 199 -15.71 -17.92 -3.91
N PHE A 200 -14.53 -18.09 -4.50
CA PHE A 200 -13.27 -18.22 -3.75
C PHE A 200 -12.99 -16.98 -2.90
N ALA A 201 -13.07 -15.79 -3.50
CA ALA A 201 -12.83 -14.53 -2.80
C ALA A 201 -13.84 -14.31 -1.65
N TRP A 202 -15.10 -14.69 -1.87
CA TRP A 202 -16.16 -14.63 -0.87
C TRP A 202 -15.94 -15.63 0.28
N SER A 203 -15.79 -16.91 -0.03
CA SER A 203 -15.72 -17.99 0.97
C SER A 203 -14.47 -17.94 1.83
N SER A 204 -13.35 -17.45 1.28
CA SER A 204 -12.10 -17.26 2.02
C SER A 204 -12.08 -15.97 2.86
N GLY A 205 -13.25 -15.35 3.08
CA GLY A 205 -13.44 -14.22 4.00
C GLY A 205 -13.26 -12.86 3.34
N GLY A 206 -13.81 -12.66 2.14
CA GLY A 206 -13.86 -11.37 1.45
C GLY A 206 -12.49 -10.83 1.04
N ARG A 207 -11.74 -11.61 0.25
CA ARG A 207 -10.35 -11.31 -0.13
C ARG A 207 -10.22 -10.07 -1.02
N ARG A 208 -9.09 -9.38 -0.88
CA ARG A 208 -8.70 -8.27 -1.77
C ARG A 208 -8.34 -8.82 -3.14
N ARG A 209 -8.49 -7.97 -4.17
CA ARG A 209 -8.13 -8.34 -5.55
C ARG A 209 -6.68 -8.83 -5.69
N SER A 210 -5.72 -8.22 -4.98
CA SER A 210 -4.32 -8.67 -4.99
C SER A 210 -4.16 -10.07 -4.41
N GLU A 211 -4.82 -10.35 -3.28
CA GLU A 211 -4.80 -11.67 -2.62
C GLU A 211 -5.41 -12.75 -3.52
N VAL A 212 -6.42 -12.41 -4.32
CA VAL A 212 -7.04 -13.32 -5.29
C VAL A 212 -6.15 -13.51 -6.52
N SER A 213 -5.52 -12.46 -7.04
CA SER A 213 -4.65 -12.55 -8.22
C SER A 213 -3.32 -13.25 -7.94
N GLU A 214 -2.84 -13.17 -6.71
CA GLU A 214 -1.62 -13.85 -6.24
C GLU A 214 -1.92 -15.28 -5.76
N ALA A 215 -3.17 -15.73 -5.85
CA ALA A 215 -3.53 -17.07 -5.41
C ALA A 215 -2.97 -18.14 -6.33
N VAL A 216 -2.26 -19.11 -5.76
CA VAL A 216 -1.56 -20.16 -6.51
C VAL A 216 -2.08 -21.56 -6.15
N PHE A 217 -1.99 -22.48 -7.09
CA PHE A 217 -2.55 -23.83 -6.94
C PHE A 217 -1.84 -24.63 -5.84
N GLU A 218 -0.55 -24.39 -5.63
CA GLU A 218 0.30 -25.06 -4.62
C GLU A 218 -0.21 -24.85 -3.20
N ASN A 219 -0.92 -23.74 -2.98
CA ASN A 219 -1.53 -23.39 -1.70
C ASN A 219 -2.95 -23.95 -1.53
N LEU A 220 -3.50 -24.60 -2.57
CA LEU A 220 -4.83 -25.20 -2.56
C LEU A 220 -4.72 -26.71 -2.33
N ARG A 221 -5.26 -27.20 -1.21
CA ARG A 221 -5.30 -28.62 -0.86
C ARG A 221 -6.73 -29.13 -0.87
N ARG A 222 -6.93 -30.35 -1.36
CA ARG A 222 -8.23 -31.01 -1.31
C ARG A 222 -8.49 -31.54 0.11
N ALA A 223 -9.71 -31.36 0.61
CA ALA A 223 -10.16 -31.88 1.89
C ALA A 223 -11.06 -33.12 1.69
N ASP A 224 -11.19 -33.93 2.73
CA ASP A 224 -11.85 -35.25 2.67
C ASP A 224 -13.35 -35.17 2.32
N GLU A 225 -14.02 -34.05 2.63
CA GLU A 225 -15.46 -33.82 2.38
C GLU A 225 -15.76 -33.17 1.01
N GLY A 226 -14.85 -33.30 0.04
CA GLY A 226 -15.05 -32.71 -1.30
C GLY A 226 -14.86 -31.18 -1.35
N GLY A 227 -14.44 -30.58 -0.24
CA GLY A 227 -14.01 -29.19 -0.16
C GLY A 227 -12.53 -28.99 -0.47
N TYR A 228 -12.10 -27.75 -0.37
CA TYR A 228 -10.70 -27.34 -0.47
C TYR A 228 -10.28 -26.51 0.76
N LEU A 229 -9.00 -26.57 1.09
CA LEU A 229 -8.34 -25.70 2.05
C LEU A 229 -7.32 -24.85 1.29
N TYR A 230 -7.44 -23.53 1.39
CA TYR A 230 -6.51 -22.60 0.77
C TYR A 230 -5.64 -21.93 1.84
N THR A 231 -4.32 -22.07 1.72
CA THR A 231 -3.35 -21.46 2.62
C THR A 231 -2.94 -20.08 2.12
N LEU A 232 -3.19 -19.05 2.90
CA LEU A 232 -2.71 -17.69 2.64
C LEU A 232 -1.24 -17.57 3.05
N ALA A 233 -0.31 -17.87 2.14
CA ALA A 233 1.12 -17.77 2.39
C ALA A 233 1.58 -16.31 2.64
N ASP A 234 1.06 -15.36 1.85
CA ASP A 234 1.32 -13.92 1.98
C ASP A 234 0.02 -13.17 2.28
N SER A 235 -0.28 -12.98 3.56
CA SER A 235 -1.32 -12.03 3.95
C SER A 235 -0.67 -10.70 4.32
N LYS A 236 -1.35 -9.58 4.04
CA LYS A 236 -0.91 -8.23 4.44
C LYS A 236 -0.61 -8.10 5.94
N THR A 237 -1.01 -9.07 6.76
CA THR A 237 -0.82 -9.11 8.22
C THR A 237 0.20 -10.16 8.69
N ASN A 238 0.73 -11.00 7.80
CA ASN A 238 1.69 -12.04 8.13
C ASN A 238 3.10 -11.73 7.58
N HIS A 239 3.68 -10.63 8.02
CA HIS A 239 5.05 -10.21 7.64
C HIS A 239 6.17 -11.11 8.20
N THR A 240 5.83 -12.17 8.94
CA THR A 240 6.79 -13.07 9.59
C THR A 240 6.91 -14.42 8.88
N GLY A 241 6.12 -14.66 7.82
CA GLY A 241 6.15 -15.88 7.00
C GLY A 241 5.69 -17.16 7.70
N LYS A 242 5.23 -17.08 8.97
CA LYS A 242 4.75 -18.24 9.72
C LYS A 242 3.29 -18.49 9.43
N VAL A 243 2.98 -19.54 8.66
CA VAL A 243 1.60 -19.98 8.42
C VAL A 243 0.95 -20.37 9.75
N LYS A 244 -0.15 -19.71 10.09
CA LYS A 244 -0.99 -20.03 11.26
C LYS A 244 -2.26 -20.75 10.81
N ALA A 245 -2.95 -21.40 11.75
CA ALA A 245 -4.24 -22.01 11.48
C ALA A 245 -5.27 -21.03 10.91
N GLU A 246 -5.19 -19.75 11.29
CA GLU A 246 -6.03 -18.67 10.75
C GLU A 246 -5.75 -18.32 9.28
N ASP A 247 -4.60 -18.71 8.74
CA ASP A 247 -4.23 -18.49 7.33
C ASP A 247 -4.81 -19.58 6.41
N VAL A 248 -5.30 -20.68 6.97
CA VAL A 248 -5.96 -21.77 6.21
C VAL A 248 -7.45 -21.47 6.13
N LYS A 249 -7.95 -21.24 4.91
CA LYS A 249 -9.34 -20.87 4.64
C LYS A 249 -10.11 -22.01 3.97
N PRO A 250 -11.26 -22.43 4.52
CA PRO A 250 -12.09 -23.42 3.87
C PRO A 250 -12.79 -22.84 2.63
N VAL A 251 -12.76 -23.59 1.54
CA VAL A 251 -13.49 -23.35 0.30
C VAL A 251 -14.40 -24.55 0.13
N VAL A 252 -15.66 -24.40 0.53
CA VAL A 252 -16.64 -25.50 0.67
C VAL A 252 -17.95 -25.14 -0.05
N GLY A 253 -18.83 -26.15 -0.24
CA GLY A 253 -20.13 -25.99 -0.90
C GLY A 253 -20.00 -25.45 -2.32
N MET A 254 -20.81 -24.46 -2.67
CA MET A 254 -20.83 -23.84 -4.01
C MET A 254 -19.44 -23.36 -4.47
N ALA A 255 -18.61 -22.89 -3.55
CA ALA A 255 -17.27 -22.43 -3.89
C ALA A 255 -16.34 -23.59 -4.28
N ALA A 256 -16.45 -24.74 -3.61
CA ALA A 256 -15.70 -25.94 -3.95
C ALA A 256 -16.16 -26.52 -5.30
N GLU A 257 -17.47 -26.54 -5.55
CA GLU A 257 -18.05 -27.02 -6.81
C GLU A 257 -17.58 -26.17 -8.00
N ALA A 258 -17.64 -24.84 -7.87
CA ALA A 258 -17.17 -23.93 -8.91
C ALA A 258 -15.65 -24.04 -9.12
N MET A 259 -14.88 -24.18 -8.04
CA MET A 259 -13.43 -24.39 -8.11
C MET A 259 -13.09 -25.70 -8.83
N GLU A 260 -13.75 -26.80 -8.49
CA GLU A 260 -13.58 -28.09 -9.15
C GLU A 260 -13.93 -28.03 -10.63
N ALA A 261 -15.03 -27.35 -10.98
CA ALA A 261 -15.44 -27.15 -12.37
C ALA A 261 -14.38 -26.38 -13.18
N TRP A 262 -13.81 -25.32 -12.60
CA TRP A 262 -12.73 -24.56 -13.23
C TRP A 262 -11.43 -25.38 -13.38
N LEU A 263 -10.99 -26.06 -12.32
CA LEU A 263 -9.77 -26.86 -12.33
C LEU A 263 -9.84 -28.05 -13.29
N ARG A 264 -11.01 -28.67 -13.43
CA ARG A 264 -11.22 -29.76 -14.39
C ARG A 264 -10.90 -29.32 -15.82
N VAL A 265 -11.40 -28.15 -16.22
CA VAL A 265 -11.16 -27.62 -17.56
C VAL A 265 -9.69 -27.30 -17.81
N GLY A 266 -8.98 -26.79 -16.79
CA GLY A 266 -7.53 -26.58 -16.86
C GLY A 266 -6.74 -27.88 -17.04
N ARG A 267 -7.13 -28.96 -16.34
CA ARG A 267 -6.51 -30.29 -16.45
C ARG A 267 -6.72 -30.92 -17.83
N ASP A 268 -7.89 -30.77 -18.41
CA ASP A 268 -8.22 -31.33 -19.72
C ASP A 268 -7.50 -30.59 -20.86
N SER A 269 -7.31 -29.27 -20.70
CA SER A 269 -6.54 -28.44 -21.65
C SER A 269 -5.05 -28.84 -21.66
N CYS A 270 -4.46 -29.14 -20.50
CA CYS A 270 -3.06 -29.58 -20.38
C CYS A 270 -2.83 -30.99 -20.98
N LYS A 271 -3.77 -31.93 -20.74
CA LYS A 271 -3.72 -33.28 -21.34
C LYS A 271 -3.86 -33.27 -22.87
N THR A 272 -4.59 -32.31 -23.41
CA THR A 272 -4.78 -32.16 -24.86
C THR A 272 -3.50 -31.63 -25.53
N GLN A 273 -2.76 -30.73 -24.87
CA GLN A 273 -1.48 -30.22 -25.35
C GLN A 273 -0.36 -31.28 -25.30
N GLN A 274 -0.34 -32.16 -24.29
CA GLN A 274 0.63 -33.26 -24.19
C GLN A 274 0.41 -34.39 -25.20
N LYS A 275 -0.77 -34.50 -25.83
CA LYS A 275 -1.04 -35.49 -26.89
C LYS A 275 -0.71 -35.00 -28.31
N GLN A 276 -0.40 -33.71 -28.46
CA GLN A 276 -0.09 -33.07 -29.74
C GLN A 276 1.41 -32.74 -29.91
N ALA A 277 2.22 -33.02 -28.89
CA ALA A 277 3.68 -32.94 -28.90
C ALA A 277 4.27 -34.35 -28.96
#